data_AF-A0A0J9YH34-F1
#
_entry.id   AF-A0A0J9YH34-F1
#
_cell.length_a   1.000
_cell.length_b   1.000
_cell.length_c   1.000
_cell.angle_alpha   90.00
_cell.angle_beta   90.00
_cell.angle_gamma   90.00
#
_symmetry.space_group_name_H-M   'P 1'
#
loop_
_entity.id
_entity.type
_entity.pdbx_description
1 polymer ?
#
loop_
_entity_poly.entity_id
_entity_poly.type
_entity_poly.pdbx_seq_one_letter_code
_entity_poly.pdbx_strand_id
1 'polypeptide(L)'
;MTEDDQLPFDGPSDEQQNQPTLNARDTSAEADVASSARDRDDHSDESVEVNAPASEEPIADRSEQPPTPGEYDVAAQPSASGTVLTGTSESSATGAAVSESAVPAQTRYFLTNRMNLNGILSSRLVAPRESFQKYYTDLLQQTPGWVPLLRDAPTPAQIETVTSERGAGAPVLVEFPLDVLGKVRSDAPVVYVPAVALSEAVAIHLPSERDLREHRARGYSNVHPHDQLLRVTPELFQSDASDVITLSPASPAAAVDWRSVDRIRGAINAAFASVSSGEQLVLAAALLGATKLPAAVSVPAWFGWLDLDDHAAPDARPEPDNTRPDHVGFRAAYDVLGDRDVSEAWSPNEVLDAVESRVREAGLADDAADAMVQNLARVRSIVNVEVDFEPFRPSARALVSAKALLLVLLRQELDQLLGWPDDETGADDVTRVLAAALAGRLRGLARESTELRSLALDDLTAAWAVRVAHGGPASLGKAQLVANSRGTSLKINGVEVASQGALLPDLVSKYQKTAEAKKESLRIKVSRAMGWPVEHRVRIPAGASVETDEALITIATSHEVVMDVAIDEDGFVHRLESLTGGERRRAAEAFAARR
;
A
#
# COMPACT_ATOMS: atom_id res chain seq x y z
N MET A 1 -2.95 -45.58 32.13
CA MET A 1 -3.76 -46.50 32.94
C MET A 1 -4.01 -45.85 34.28
N THR A 2 -5.25 -45.95 34.76
CA THR A 2 -5.95 -45.30 35.89
C THR A 2 -6.20 -43.79 35.69
N GLU A 3 -7.40 -43.36 35.27
CA GLU A 3 -8.66 -43.19 36.07
C GLU A 3 -8.46 -42.17 37.20
N ASP A 4 -9.34 -41.25 37.55
CA ASP A 4 -10.59 -40.67 37.03
C ASP A 4 -10.84 -39.54 38.05
N ASP A 5 -11.24 -38.32 37.65
CA ASP A 5 -11.81 -37.37 38.61
C ASP A 5 -12.73 -36.38 37.87
N GLN A 6 -14.01 -36.76 37.84
CA GLN A 6 -15.17 -35.90 37.57
C GLN A 6 -15.91 -35.65 38.87
N LEU A 7 -16.33 -34.40 39.11
CA LEU A 7 -17.46 -34.03 39.99
C LEU A 7 -18.01 -32.65 39.52
N PRO A 8 -19.27 -32.25 39.82
CA PRO A 8 -20.47 -32.69 39.12
C PRO A 8 -21.33 -31.49 38.62
N PHE A 9 -22.27 -31.78 37.71
CA PHE A 9 -23.28 -30.86 37.22
C PHE A 9 -24.64 -31.30 37.78
N ASP A 10 -25.29 -30.47 38.58
CA ASP A 10 -26.70 -30.65 38.97
C ASP A 10 -27.57 -29.77 38.06
N GLY A 11 -28.45 -30.43 37.30
CA GLY A 11 -29.57 -29.78 36.63
C GLY A 11 -30.74 -29.48 37.57
N PRO A 12 -31.82 -28.90 37.03
CA PRO A 12 -33.02 -29.72 36.99
C PRO A 12 -33.68 -29.74 35.60
N SER A 13 -34.06 -30.96 35.20
CA SER A 13 -35.07 -31.31 34.19
C SER A 13 -36.45 -30.79 34.65
N ASP A 14 -37.38 -30.38 33.80
CA ASP A 14 -38.28 -31.15 32.90
C ASP A 14 -39.20 -30.08 32.24
N GLU A 15 -39.93 -30.21 31.13
CA GLU A 15 -40.27 -31.26 30.16
C GLU A 15 -41.09 -30.54 29.03
N GLN A 16 -41.26 -31.24 27.90
CA GLN A 16 -42.32 -31.14 26.86
C GLN A 16 -41.90 -30.55 25.51
N GLN A 17 -41.49 -31.42 24.58
CA GLN A 17 -42.33 -32.12 23.58
C GLN A 17 -42.66 -31.25 22.35
N ASN A 18 -41.93 -31.46 21.24
CA ASN A 18 -42.49 -32.13 20.06
C ASN A 18 -41.47 -32.18 18.90
N GLN A 19 -41.12 -33.40 18.52
CA GLN A 19 -40.70 -33.82 17.17
C GLN A 19 -41.95 -33.88 16.24
N PRO A 20 -41.86 -33.93 14.88
CA PRO A 20 -40.88 -34.69 14.12
C PRO A 20 -40.30 -34.10 12.81
N THR A 21 -39.04 -34.49 12.62
CA THR A 21 -38.33 -35.01 11.43
C THR A 21 -38.99 -35.14 10.04
N LEU A 22 -38.19 -34.68 9.06
CA LEU A 22 -37.62 -35.39 7.89
C LEU A 22 -38.43 -35.61 6.59
N ASN A 23 -37.73 -35.22 5.51
CA ASN A 23 -37.50 -35.94 4.24
C ASN A 23 -38.67 -36.05 3.26
N ALA A 24 -38.49 -36.08 1.93
CA ALA A 24 -37.35 -35.93 1.02
C ALA A 24 -37.91 -35.97 -0.42
N ARG A 25 -37.05 -35.68 -1.41
CA ARG A 25 -37.13 -36.14 -2.83
C ARG A 25 -38.28 -35.52 -3.65
N ASP A 26 -38.22 -35.37 -4.96
CA ASP A 26 -37.26 -35.73 -6.01
C ASP A 26 -37.66 -34.95 -7.29
N THR A 27 -36.66 -34.69 -8.13
CA THR A 27 -36.69 -34.81 -9.61
C THR A 27 -37.53 -33.87 -10.50
N SER A 28 -36.80 -33.37 -11.53
CA SER A 28 -37.19 -33.19 -12.95
C SER A 28 -38.35 -32.25 -13.28
N ALA A 29 -38.45 -31.62 -14.44
CA ALA A 29 -37.63 -31.34 -15.62
C ALA A 29 -38.52 -30.42 -16.50
N GLU A 30 -37.98 -29.94 -17.61
CA GLU A 30 -38.71 -29.36 -18.76
C GLU A 30 -39.28 -27.95 -18.56
N ALA A 31 -38.77 -26.95 -19.30
CA ALA A 31 -39.22 -26.59 -20.66
C ALA A 31 -40.70 -26.16 -20.63
N ASP A 32 -41.16 -25.05 -21.19
CA ASP A 32 -40.71 -24.35 -22.38
C ASP A 32 -41.62 -23.11 -22.53
N VAL A 33 -41.24 -22.21 -23.44
CA VAL A 33 -42.16 -21.39 -24.26
C VAL A 33 -42.93 -20.23 -23.59
N ALA A 34 -42.33 -19.05 -23.83
CA ALA A 34 -42.87 -17.94 -24.63
C ALA A 34 -44.04 -17.08 -24.13
N SER A 35 -43.71 -15.78 -24.17
CA SER A 35 -44.48 -14.66 -24.73
C SER A 35 -45.89 -14.43 -24.17
N SER A 36 -46.13 -13.22 -23.68
CA SER A 36 -46.79 -12.22 -24.51
C SER A 36 -46.83 -10.88 -23.81
N ALA A 37 -46.41 -9.86 -24.56
CA ALA A 37 -46.70 -8.47 -24.30
C ALA A 37 -48.21 -8.24 -24.17
N ARG A 38 -48.59 -7.28 -23.34
CA ARG A 38 -49.74 -6.41 -23.60
C ARG A 38 -49.61 -5.12 -22.80
N ASP A 39 -49.58 -4.05 -23.58
CA ASP A 39 -49.93 -2.69 -23.24
C ASP A 39 -51.14 -2.60 -22.31
N ARG A 40 -51.12 -1.62 -21.41
CA ARG A 40 -52.16 -0.60 -21.36
C ARG A 40 -51.77 0.60 -20.50
N ASP A 41 -51.93 1.74 -21.14
CA ASP A 41 -52.18 3.08 -20.59
C ASP A 41 -53.04 3.07 -19.32
N ASP A 42 -52.84 4.02 -18.41
CA ASP A 42 -53.61 5.28 -18.40
C ASP A 42 -53.30 6.12 -17.14
N HIS A 43 -53.46 7.42 -17.32
CA HIS A 43 -53.18 8.56 -16.47
C HIS A 43 -53.81 8.56 -15.06
N SER A 44 -53.15 9.23 -14.10
CA SER A 44 -53.74 10.41 -13.43
C SER A 44 -52.74 11.15 -12.55
N ASP A 45 -52.79 12.48 -12.71
CA ASP A 45 -52.22 13.52 -11.86
C ASP A 45 -52.57 13.33 -10.37
N GLU A 46 -51.59 13.55 -9.49
CA GLU A 46 -51.86 14.22 -8.23
C GLU A 46 -50.72 15.18 -7.88
N SER A 47 -51.14 16.38 -7.48
CA SER A 47 -50.33 17.59 -7.39
C SER A 47 -49.81 17.81 -5.97
N VAL A 48 -48.55 18.24 -5.90
CA VAL A 48 -48.02 19.27 -4.98
C VAL A 48 -48.18 19.04 -3.47
N GLU A 49 -47.04 18.82 -2.80
CA GLU A 49 -46.70 19.61 -1.61
C GLU A 49 -45.19 19.90 -1.56
N VAL A 50 -44.89 21.21 -1.61
CA VAL A 50 -43.57 21.81 -1.53
C VAL A 50 -43.23 21.96 -0.04
N ASN A 51 -42.21 21.27 0.45
CA ASN A 51 -41.59 21.61 1.73
C ASN A 51 -40.23 22.28 1.49
N ALA A 52 -40.17 23.53 1.93
CA ALA A 52 -38.98 24.36 1.97
C ALA A 52 -37.93 23.77 2.93
N PRO A 53 -36.62 23.98 2.66
CA PRO A 53 -35.55 23.48 3.51
C PRO A 53 -35.45 24.28 4.82
N ALA A 54 -35.24 23.54 5.91
CA ALA A 54 -35.01 24.06 7.23
C ALA A 54 -33.69 24.84 7.30
N SER A 55 -33.80 25.97 7.99
CA SER A 55 -32.79 26.92 8.45
C SER A 55 -31.44 26.31 8.83
N GLU A 56 -30.38 26.79 8.17
CA GLU A 56 -29.00 26.71 8.63
C GLU A 56 -28.83 27.62 9.87
N GLU A 57 -28.42 27.05 10.99
CA GLU A 57 -27.79 27.80 12.08
C GLU A 57 -26.26 27.81 11.91
N PRO A 58 -25.58 28.93 12.23
CA PRO A 58 -24.20 29.17 11.85
C PRO A 58 -23.23 28.47 12.81
N ILE A 59 -22.37 27.60 12.27
CA ILE A 59 -21.20 27.09 13.00
C ILE A 59 -20.18 28.22 13.10
N ALA A 60 -19.88 28.59 14.35
CA ALA A 60 -18.95 29.64 14.70
C ALA A 60 -17.54 29.38 14.15
N ASP A 61 -17.05 30.39 13.46
CA ASP A 61 -15.70 30.59 12.95
C ASP A 61 -14.66 30.47 14.08
N ARG A 62 -13.87 29.39 14.08
CA ARG A 62 -12.63 29.29 14.85
C ARG A 62 -11.47 29.61 13.92
N SER A 63 -11.11 30.88 13.91
CA SER A 63 -9.92 31.38 13.24
C SER A 63 -8.66 30.81 13.92
N GLU A 64 -8.01 29.84 13.27
CA GLU A 64 -6.63 29.46 13.62
C GLU A 64 -5.69 30.54 13.06
N GLN A 65 -5.21 31.37 13.98
CA GLN A 65 -4.20 32.38 13.76
C GLN A 65 -2.83 31.68 13.59
N PRO A 66 -2.02 32.00 12.56
CA PRO A 66 -0.73 31.35 12.37
C PRO A 66 0.26 31.72 13.48
N PRO A 67 1.12 30.78 13.93
CA PRO A 67 2.06 31.05 15.02
C PRO A 67 3.15 32.02 14.57
N THR A 68 3.43 32.98 15.45
CA THR A 68 4.50 33.96 15.35
C THR A 68 5.87 33.26 15.45
N PRO A 69 6.90 33.63 14.68
CA PRO A 69 8.23 33.04 14.82
C PRO A 69 8.86 33.51 16.13
N GLY A 70 9.06 32.58 17.06
CA GLY A 70 9.84 32.79 18.26
C GLY A 70 11.33 32.82 17.94
N GLU A 71 11.97 33.94 18.29
CA GLU A 71 13.41 34.11 18.34
C GLU A 71 14.03 33.05 19.28
N TYR A 72 14.94 32.24 18.74
CA TYR A 72 15.93 31.52 19.54
C TYR A 72 17.32 31.92 19.10
N ASP A 73 17.88 32.80 19.93
CA ASP A 73 19.25 33.24 19.96
C ASP A 73 20.09 32.13 20.62
N VAL A 74 20.97 31.46 19.87
CA VAL A 74 22.04 30.64 20.44
C VAL A 74 23.34 30.93 19.70
N ALA A 75 24.24 31.54 20.46
CA ALA A 75 25.57 31.97 20.11
C ALA A 75 26.46 30.87 19.54
N ALA A 76 27.15 31.18 18.45
CA ALA A 76 28.40 30.52 18.06
C ALA A 76 29.46 31.60 17.81
N GLN A 77 30.39 31.76 18.75
CA GLN A 77 31.60 32.53 18.52
C GLN A 77 32.64 31.69 17.75
N PRO A 78 33.48 32.36 16.93
CA PRO A 78 34.37 31.71 15.96
C PRO A 78 35.74 31.40 16.58
N SER A 79 36.36 30.31 16.13
CA SER A 79 37.80 30.09 16.30
C SER A 79 38.48 30.10 14.93
N ALA A 80 39.36 31.08 14.76
CA ALA A 80 40.23 31.26 13.63
C ALA A 80 41.48 30.35 13.74
N SER A 81 41.96 29.87 12.59
CA SER A 81 43.37 29.64 12.20
C SER A 81 43.34 28.99 10.81
N GLY A 82 43.69 29.70 9.73
CA GLY A 82 45.05 29.68 9.13
C GLY A 82 45.17 28.50 8.15
N THR A 83 45.66 28.57 6.92
CA THR A 83 46.49 29.52 6.20
C THR A 83 46.47 29.11 4.72
N VAL A 84 46.29 30.09 3.82
CA VAL A 84 46.88 30.27 2.48
C VAL A 84 47.39 29.03 1.73
N LEU A 85 46.86 28.79 0.51
CA LEU A 85 47.67 28.72 -0.70
C LEU A 85 46.82 28.94 -1.98
N THR A 86 47.37 29.84 -2.79
CA THR A 86 46.94 30.44 -4.05
C THR A 86 46.82 29.46 -5.21
N GLY A 87 45.87 29.74 -6.11
CA GLY A 87 45.76 29.08 -7.42
C GLY A 87 44.70 29.73 -8.29
N THR A 88 44.95 30.97 -8.73
CA THR A 88 44.24 31.65 -9.82
C THR A 88 44.35 30.85 -11.12
N SER A 89 43.22 30.64 -11.80
CA SER A 89 43.13 30.70 -13.26
C SER A 89 41.67 30.89 -13.67
N GLU A 90 41.32 32.14 -13.89
CA GLU A 90 40.22 32.53 -14.76
C GLU A 90 40.55 32.09 -16.19
N SER A 91 39.61 31.41 -16.84
CA SER A 91 39.54 31.42 -18.31
C SER A 91 38.09 31.51 -18.71
N SER A 92 37.67 32.76 -18.91
CA SER A 92 36.48 33.14 -19.64
C SER A 92 36.59 32.61 -21.07
N ALA A 93 35.64 31.78 -21.49
CA ALA A 93 35.43 31.44 -22.89
C ALA A 93 33.95 31.56 -23.19
N THR A 94 33.57 32.78 -23.60
CA THR A 94 32.39 33.10 -24.39
C THR A 94 32.30 32.18 -25.60
N GLY A 95 31.44 31.16 -25.49
CA GLY A 95 30.94 30.39 -26.62
C GLY A 95 29.46 30.70 -26.79
N ALA A 96 29.14 31.62 -27.68
CA ALA A 96 27.79 31.78 -28.18
C ALA A 96 27.38 30.45 -28.83
N ALA A 97 26.55 29.68 -28.11
CA ALA A 97 25.90 28.51 -28.67
C ALA A 97 24.90 29.01 -29.70
N VAL A 98 25.35 28.97 -30.95
CA VAL A 98 24.54 29.03 -32.15
C VAL A 98 23.29 28.20 -31.91
N SER A 99 22.13 28.83 -32.00
CA SER A 99 20.85 28.16 -32.07
C SER A 99 20.90 27.19 -33.26
N GLU A 100 21.21 25.92 -32.97
CA GLU A 100 20.85 24.84 -33.86
C GLU A 100 19.34 24.92 -34.01
N SER A 101 18.92 25.30 -35.21
CA SER A 101 17.54 25.20 -35.68
C SER A 101 17.15 23.73 -35.62
N ALA A 102 16.73 23.28 -34.44
CA ALA A 102 16.12 21.99 -34.23
C ALA A 102 14.89 21.93 -35.13
N VAL A 103 14.86 20.95 -36.03
CA VAL A 103 13.63 20.53 -36.70
C VAL A 103 12.56 20.43 -35.61
N PRO A 104 11.39 21.10 -35.72
CA PRO A 104 10.40 21.07 -34.67
C PRO A 104 10.08 19.61 -34.39
N ALA A 105 10.40 19.15 -33.18
CA ALA A 105 10.00 17.83 -32.75
C ALA A 105 8.48 17.79 -32.92
N GLN A 106 7.99 16.88 -33.78
CA GLN A 106 6.56 16.73 -33.95
C GLN A 106 6.00 16.27 -32.59
N THR A 107 4.94 16.92 -32.14
CA THR A 107 4.37 16.72 -30.80
C THR A 107 2.91 16.28 -30.89
N ARG A 108 2.38 15.83 -29.76
CA ARG A 108 0.98 15.46 -29.58
C ARG A 108 0.46 16.16 -28.33
N TYR A 109 -0.75 16.69 -28.39
CA TYR A 109 -1.36 17.44 -27.30
C TYR A 109 -2.61 16.73 -26.79
N PHE A 110 -2.69 16.55 -25.48
CA PHE A 110 -3.93 16.21 -24.81
C PHE A 110 -4.55 17.49 -24.23
N LEU A 111 -5.74 17.87 -24.71
CA LEU A 111 -6.48 19.03 -24.20
C LEU A 111 -7.43 18.61 -23.08
N THR A 112 -7.32 19.28 -21.95
CA THR A 112 -8.22 19.13 -20.80
C THR A 112 -8.39 20.48 -20.10
N ASN A 113 -8.91 20.47 -18.88
CA ASN A 113 -9.02 21.64 -18.01
C ASN A 113 -8.20 21.46 -16.73
N ARG A 114 -7.95 22.57 -16.03
CA ARG A 114 -7.12 22.59 -14.82
C ARG A 114 -7.66 21.67 -13.73
N MET A 115 -8.98 21.53 -13.58
CA MET A 115 -9.52 20.68 -12.51
C MET A 115 -9.28 19.18 -12.79
N ASN A 116 -9.41 18.74 -14.03
CA ASN A 116 -9.09 17.36 -14.44
C ASN A 116 -7.58 17.09 -14.42
N LEU A 117 -6.75 18.10 -14.69
CA LEU A 117 -5.30 17.98 -14.59
C LEU A 117 -4.86 17.46 -13.20
N ASN A 118 -5.53 17.84 -12.11
CA ASN A 118 -5.20 17.34 -10.77
C ASN A 118 -5.36 15.82 -10.66
N GLY A 119 -6.39 15.25 -11.28
CA GLY A 119 -6.58 13.80 -11.36
C GLY A 119 -5.44 13.12 -12.11
N ILE A 120 -5.02 13.69 -13.24
CA ILE A 120 -3.91 13.20 -14.06
C ILE A 120 -2.57 13.29 -13.32
N LEU A 121 -2.33 14.41 -12.63
CA LEU A 121 -1.11 14.64 -11.85
C LEU A 121 -1.02 13.66 -10.66
N SER A 122 -2.14 13.43 -9.96
CA SER A 122 -2.20 12.49 -8.84
C SER A 122 -2.04 11.04 -9.31
N SER A 123 -2.76 10.64 -10.35
CA SER A 123 -2.71 9.27 -10.87
C SER A 123 -1.46 8.98 -11.70
N ARG A 124 -0.72 10.02 -12.13
CA ARG A 124 0.39 9.94 -13.09
C ARG A 124 -0.02 9.35 -14.45
N LEU A 125 -1.30 9.39 -14.79
CA LEU A 125 -1.88 8.80 -16.00
C LEU A 125 -2.80 9.79 -16.70
N VAL A 126 -2.63 9.92 -18.02
CA VAL A 126 -3.70 10.37 -18.91
C VAL A 126 -4.43 9.12 -19.39
N ALA A 127 -5.63 8.91 -18.89
CA ALA A 127 -6.45 7.73 -19.15
C ALA A 127 -7.89 8.15 -19.43
N PRO A 128 -8.78 7.26 -19.90
CA PRO A 128 -10.16 7.58 -20.26
C PRO A 128 -10.97 8.10 -19.07
N ARG A 129 -12.13 8.71 -19.34
CA ARG A 129 -13.02 9.30 -18.32
C ARG A 129 -13.29 8.37 -17.15
N GLU A 130 -13.47 7.08 -17.43
CA GLU A 130 -13.83 6.03 -16.48
C GLU A 130 -12.74 5.79 -15.43
N SER A 131 -11.51 6.25 -15.67
CA SER A 131 -10.39 6.15 -14.72
C SER A 131 -10.43 7.17 -13.58
N PHE A 132 -11.32 8.16 -13.64
CA PHE A 132 -11.39 9.23 -12.66
C PHE A 132 -12.74 9.22 -11.93
N GLN A 133 -12.72 9.24 -10.60
CA GLN A 133 -13.94 9.26 -9.80
C GLN A 133 -14.69 10.61 -9.93
N LYS A 134 -13.97 11.71 -9.68
CA LYS A 134 -14.47 13.08 -9.89
C LYS A 134 -13.88 13.64 -11.18
N TYR A 135 -14.73 14.21 -12.03
CA TYR A 135 -14.31 14.66 -13.35
C TYR A 135 -15.21 15.76 -13.89
N TYR A 136 -14.62 16.76 -14.52
CA TYR A 136 -15.26 17.85 -15.23
C TYR A 136 -15.34 17.56 -16.72
N THR A 137 -16.30 18.14 -17.41
CA THR A 137 -16.52 17.93 -18.85
C THR A 137 -15.31 18.33 -19.69
N ASP A 138 -14.82 17.40 -20.51
CA ASP A 138 -13.79 17.63 -21.52
C ASP A 138 -13.87 16.60 -22.65
N LEU A 139 -12.83 16.52 -23.49
CA LEU A 139 -12.80 15.67 -24.67
C LEU A 139 -12.99 14.17 -24.37
N LEU A 140 -12.66 13.68 -23.17
CA LEU A 140 -12.81 12.26 -22.83
C LEU A 140 -14.27 11.81 -22.76
N GLN A 141 -15.22 12.73 -22.50
CA GLN A 141 -16.64 12.38 -22.53
C GLN A 141 -17.13 12.06 -23.95
N GLN A 142 -16.44 12.58 -24.98
CA GLN A 142 -16.78 12.33 -26.38
C GLN A 142 -16.13 11.06 -26.93
N THR A 143 -15.14 10.52 -26.22
CA THR A 143 -14.34 9.37 -26.67
C THR A 143 -14.24 8.31 -25.57
N PRO A 144 -15.35 7.64 -25.18
CA PRO A 144 -15.33 6.63 -24.12
C PRO A 144 -14.26 5.56 -24.35
N GLY A 145 -13.49 5.24 -23.31
CA GLY A 145 -12.38 4.29 -23.37
C GLY A 145 -11.14 4.75 -24.16
N TRP A 146 -11.12 5.95 -24.73
CA TRP A 146 -10.02 6.49 -25.52
C TRP A 146 -9.54 7.84 -25.00
N VAL A 147 -8.24 8.09 -25.14
CA VAL A 147 -7.58 9.38 -24.97
C VAL A 147 -7.28 9.96 -26.36
N PRO A 148 -7.89 11.10 -26.75
CA PRO A 148 -7.60 11.77 -28.00
C PRO A 148 -6.38 12.68 -27.88
N LEU A 149 -5.35 12.40 -28.68
CA LEU A 149 -4.14 13.20 -28.80
C LEU A 149 -4.16 14.00 -30.11
N LEU A 150 -4.19 15.32 -30.00
CA LEU A 150 -4.22 16.26 -31.11
C LEU A 150 -2.82 16.45 -31.69
N ARG A 151 -2.71 16.47 -33.02
CA ARG A 151 -1.45 16.83 -33.70
C ARG A 151 -1.16 18.32 -33.61
N ASP A 152 -2.20 19.13 -33.81
CA ASP A 152 -2.12 20.57 -33.90
C ASP A 152 -2.70 21.22 -32.64
N ALA A 153 -2.46 22.53 -32.47
CA ALA A 153 -3.06 23.30 -31.39
C ALA A 153 -4.60 23.21 -31.42
N PRO A 154 -5.28 23.15 -30.25
CA PRO A 154 -6.73 22.99 -30.18
C PRO A 154 -7.47 24.14 -30.85
N THR A 155 -8.62 23.84 -31.45
CA THR A 155 -9.50 24.86 -32.03
C THR A 155 -10.28 25.61 -30.94
N PRO A 156 -10.81 26.82 -31.22
CA PRO A 156 -11.63 27.56 -30.26
C PRO A 156 -12.82 26.74 -29.72
N ALA A 157 -13.47 25.94 -30.58
CA ALA A 157 -14.58 25.07 -30.18
C ALA A 157 -14.16 23.95 -29.21
N GLN A 158 -12.95 23.40 -29.37
CA GLN A 158 -12.40 22.40 -28.44
C GLN A 158 -12.06 23.05 -27.08
N ILE A 159 -11.49 24.27 -27.10
CA ILE A 159 -11.22 25.04 -25.88
C ILE A 159 -12.52 25.36 -25.13
N GLU A 160 -13.55 25.80 -25.85
CA GLU A 160 -14.88 26.06 -25.28
C GLU A 160 -15.47 24.79 -24.67
N THR A 161 -15.36 23.66 -25.35
CA THR A 161 -15.84 22.36 -24.85
C THR A 161 -15.25 22.04 -23.47
N VAL A 162 -13.93 22.11 -23.30
CA VAL A 162 -13.26 21.72 -22.04
C VAL A 162 -13.43 22.74 -20.92
N THR A 163 -13.90 23.96 -21.23
CA THR A 163 -14.14 25.05 -20.27
C THR A 163 -15.62 25.34 -20.03
N SER A 164 -16.51 24.64 -20.72
CA SER A 164 -17.96 24.86 -20.69
C SER A 164 -18.58 24.63 -19.31
N GLU A 165 -18.03 23.69 -18.53
CA GLU A 165 -18.53 23.38 -17.20
C GLU A 165 -18.04 24.41 -16.16
N ARG A 166 -18.99 24.96 -15.40
CA ARG A 166 -18.68 25.93 -14.34
C ARG A 166 -17.73 25.33 -13.31
N GLY A 167 -16.57 25.97 -13.14
CA GLY A 167 -15.57 25.54 -12.17
C GLY A 167 -14.48 24.62 -12.74
N ALA A 168 -14.55 24.21 -14.01
CA ALA A 168 -13.51 23.43 -14.69
C ALA A 168 -12.13 24.14 -14.73
N GLY A 169 -12.13 25.46 -14.58
CA GLY A 169 -10.91 26.27 -14.58
C GLY A 169 -10.44 26.61 -15.99
N ALA A 170 -9.14 26.89 -16.14
CA ALA A 170 -8.54 27.24 -17.42
C ALA A 170 -8.33 25.98 -18.30
N PRO A 171 -8.31 26.12 -19.63
CA PRO A 171 -7.88 25.03 -20.51
C PRO A 171 -6.39 24.74 -20.28
N VAL A 172 -6.01 23.48 -20.41
CA VAL A 172 -4.63 23.00 -20.23
C VAL A 172 -4.29 22.04 -21.35
N LEU A 173 -3.08 22.14 -21.89
CA LEU A 173 -2.53 21.17 -22.84
C LEU A 173 -1.38 20.40 -22.20
N VAL A 174 -1.45 19.07 -22.24
CA VAL A 174 -0.32 18.20 -21.90
C VAL A 174 0.37 17.79 -23.21
N GLU A 175 1.64 18.13 -23.34
CA GLU A 175 2.45 17.84 -24.52
C GLU A 175 3.22 16.54 -24.37
N PHE A 176 3.17 15.72 -25.41
CA PHE A 176 3.88 14.45 -25.55
C PHE A 176 4.70 14.43 -26.84
N PRO A 177 5.81 13.67 -26.91
CA PRO A 177 6.52 13.43 -28.16
C PRO A 177 5.64 12.68 -29.19
N LEU A 178 5.88 12.85 -30.50
CA LEU A 178 5.13 12.18 -31.56
C LEU A 178 5.00 10.66 -31.35
N ASP A 179 6.09 10.03 -30.92
CA ASP A 179 6.22 8.58 -30.80
C ASP A 179 5.95 8.08 -29.38
N VAL A 180 5.11 8.78 -28.60
CA VAL A 180 4.88 8.51 -27.17
C VAL A 180 4.57 7.04 -26.82
N LEU A 181 4.08 6.23 -27.78
CA LEU A 181 3.81 4.80 -27.60
C LEU A 181 4.66 3.86 -28.48
N GLY A 182 5.73 4.37 -29.12
CA GLY A 182 6.58 3.66 -30.06
C GLY A 182 5.87 3.09 -31.30
N LYS A 183 4.57 3.35 -31.47
CA LYS A 183 3.69 2.67 -32.43
C LYS A 183 2.74 3.58 -33.20
N VAL A 184 2.68 4.89 -32.91
CA VAL A 184 1.75 5.80 -33.60
C VAL A 184 2.47 6.92 -34.31
N ARG A 185 3.10 6.59 -35.45
CA ARG A 185 3.46 7.58 -36.47
C ARG A 185 2.29 7.73 -37.41
N SER A 186 1.28 8.47 -36.97
CA SER A 186 0.12 8.78 -37.79
C SER A 186 0.09 10.27 -38.06
N ASP A 187 0.04 10.66 -39.32
CA ASP A 187 -0.19 12.05 -39.71
C ASP A 187 -1.65 12.49 -39.50
N ALA A 188 -2.51 11.61 -38.96
CA ALA A 188 -3.88 11.95 -38.62
C ALA A 188 -3.94 13.15 -37.65
N PRO A 189 -4.95 14.03 -37.80
CA PRO A 189 -5.12 15.19 -36.93
C PRO A 189 -5.37 14.80 -35.46
N VAL A 190 -5.96 13.62 -35.23
CA VAL A 190 -6.20 13.04 -33.90
C VAL A 190 -5.74 11.60 -33.90
N VAL A 191 -5.05 11.23 -32.83
CA VAL A 191 -4.64 9.87 -32.51
C VAL A 191 -5.37 9.42 -31.25
N TYR A 192 -5.99 8.25 -31.28
CA TYR A 192 -6.67 7.69 -30.11
C TYR A 192 -5.81 6.61 -29.47
N VAL A 193 -5.59 6.72 -28.17
CA VAL A 193 -4.79 5.75 -27.39
C VAL A 193 -5.57 5.34 -26.15
N PRO A 194 -5.42 4.10 -25.64
CA PRO A 194 -6.08 3.68 -24.41
C PRO A 194 -5.65 4.52 -23.19
N ALA A 195 -4.35 4.81 -23.05
CA ALA A 195 -3.79 5.66 -22.01
C ALA A 195 -2.35 6.06 -22.33
N VAL A 196 -1.82 7.07 -21.62
CA VAL A 196 -0.43 7.55 -21.69
C VAL A 196 0.09 7.81 -20.28
N ALA A 197 1.36 7.48 -20.03
CA ALA A 197 2.00 7.75 -18.75
C ALA A 197 2.43 9.22 -18.69
N LEU A 198 2.18 9.90 -17.57
CA LEU A 198 2.57 11.30 -17.41
C LEU A 198 4.10 11.50 -17.38
N SER A 199 4.87 10.44 -17.10
CA SER A 199 6.32 10.44 -17.21
C SER A 199 6.84 10.66 -18.64
N GLU A 200 6.00 10.49 -19.65
CA GLU A 200 6.33 10.73 -21.05
C GLU A 200 6.01 12.17 -21.49
N ALA A 201 5.38 12.98 -20.63
CA ALA A 201 5.05 14.37 -20.94
C ALA A 201 6.30 15.26 -20.98
N VAL A 202 6.34 16.15 -21.96
CA VAL A 202 7.44 17.12 -22.18
C VAL A 202 7.11 18.46 -21.51
N ALA A 203 5.84 18.85 -21.54
CA ALA A 203 5.36 20.10 -20.97
C ALA A 203 3.86 20.03 -20.62
N ILE A 204 3.46 20.91 -19.71
CA ILE A 204 2.07 21.22 -19.38
C ILE A 204 1.90 22.72 -19.59
N HIS A 205 1.10 23.08 -20.59
CA HIS A 205 0.92 24.44 -21.06
C HIS A 205 -0.31 25.08 -20.46
N LEU A 206 -0.16 26.31 -20.00
CA LEU A 206 -1.24 27.18 -19.52
C LEU A 206 -1.35 28.44 -20.39
N PRO A 207 -2.55 29.00 -20.56
CA PRO A 207 -2.77 30.12 -21.47
C PRO A 207 -2.24 31.45 -20.93
N SER A 208 -2.03 31.59 -19.62
CA SER A 208 -1.53 32.83 -19.03
C SER A 208 -0.79 32.62 -17.70
N GLU A 209 -0.01 33.63 -17.32
CA GLU A 209 0.63 33.72 -16.00
C GLU A 209 -0.38 33.73 -14.85
N ARG A 210 -1.60 34.24 -15.09
CA ARG A 210 -2.67 34.19 -14.08
C ARG A 210 -3.07 32.75 -13.80
N ASP A 211 -3.21 31.94 -14.85
CA ASP A 211 -3.63 30.55 -14.73
C ASP A 211 -2.55 29.69 -14.10
N LEU A 212 -1.27 29.96 -14.41
CA LEU A 212 -0.14 29.34 -13.72
C LEU A 212 -0.13 29.64 -12.22
N ARG A 213 -0.36 30.90 -11.82
CA ARG A 213 -0.46 31.26 -10.39
C ARG A 213 -1.62 30.55 -9.70
N GLU A 214 -2.78 30.51 -10.34
CA GLU A 214 -3.97 29.86 -9.77
C GLU A 214 -3.79 28.33 -9.67
N HIS A 215 -3.10 27.71 -10.64
CA HIS A 215 -2.73 26.30 -10.57
C HIS A 215 -1.82 26.01 -9.36
N ARG A 216 -0.74 26.79 -9.21
CA ARG A 216 0.17 26.67 -8.06
C ARG A 216 -0.50 26.92 -6.72
N ALA A 217 -1.50 27.80 -6.67
CA ALA A 217 -2.24 28.09 -5.44
C ALA A 217 -3.14 26.94 -4.97
N ARG A 218 -3.46 25.98 -5.84
CA ARG A 218 -4.38 24.86 -5.55
C ARG A 218 -3.65 23.52 -5.47
N GLY A 219 -2.58 23.47 -4.68
CA GLY A 219 -1.85 22.24 -4.43
C GLY A 219 -2.68 21.19 -3.70
N TYR A 220 -2.41 19.92 -3.99
CA TYR A 220 -2.96 18.77 -3.28
C TYR A 220 -1.81 17.90 -2.77
N SER A 221 -1.95 17.30 -1.59
CA SER A 221 -0.91 16.48 -0.96
C SER A 221 -0.57 15.21 -1.77
N ASN A 222 -1.48 14.74 -2.61
CA ASN A 222 -1.34 13.57 -3.49
C ASN A 222 -0.76 13.89 -4.88
N VAL A 223 -0.31 15.12 -5.13
CA VAL A 223 0.28 15.55 -6.40
C VAL A 223 1.77 15.82 -6.24
N HIS A 224 2.60 15.11 -7.00
CA HIS A 224 4.05 15.33 -7.01
C HIS A 224 4.41 16.71 -7.57
N PRO A 225 5.51 17.32 -7.10
CA PRO A 225 6.05 18.54 -7.70
C PRO A 225 6.34 18.36 -9.20
N HIS A 226 5.87 19.30 -10.02
CA HIS A 226 5.92 19.21 -11.48
C HIS A 226 6.18 20.57 -12.16
N ASP A 227 6.70 21.56 -11.42
CA ASP A 227 7.02 22.89 -11.93
C ASP A 227 7.92 22.86 -13.16
N GLN A 228 8.79 21.86 -13.28
CA GLN A 228 9.66 21.67 -14.44
C GLN A 228 8.90 21.47 -15.75
N LEU A 229 7.68 20.93 -15.70
CA LEU A 229 6.81 20.72 -16.86
C LEU A 229 5.98 21.97 -17.19
N LEU A 230 5.73 22.85 -16.23
CA LEU A 230 4.81 23.98 -16.40
C LEU A 230 5.38 25.03 -17.35
N ARG A 231 4.57 25.45 -18.33
CA ARG A 231 4.89 26.50 -19.30
C ARG A 231 3.70 27.42 -19.51
N VAL A 232 3.95 28.69 -19.78
CA VAL A 232 2.93 29.65 -20.23
C VAL A 232 3.15 29.89 -21.71
N THR A 233 2.18 29.48 -22.53
CA THR A 233 2.28 29.51 -24.00
C THR A 233 0.93 29.94 -24.59
N PRO A 234 0.59 31.23 -24.53
CA PRO A 234 -0.69 31.75 -25.00
C PRO A 234 -0.99 31.39 -26.46
N GLU A 235 0.05 31.26 -27.29
CA GLU A 235 -0.03 31.00 -28.72
C GLU A 235 -0.69 29.65 -29.02
N LEU A 236 -0.52 28.64 -28.15
CA LEU A 236 -1.16 27.32 -28.30
C LEU A 236 -2.68 27.35 -28.04
N PHE A 237 -3.21 28.45 -27.49
CA PHE A 237 -4.64 28.61 -27.18
C PHE A 237 -5.34 29.64 -28.08
N GLN A 238 -4.63 30.22 -29.05
CA GLN A 238 -5.13 31.27 -29.95
C GLN A 238 -5.26 30.78 -31.41
N SER A 239 -5.56 29.50 -31.62
CA SER A 239 -5.66 28.93 -32.97
C SER A 239 -6.78 29.58 -33.77
N ASP A 240 -6.45 30.15 -34.93
CA ASP A 240 -7.41 30.65 -35.93
C ASP A 240 -8.03 29.50 -36.76
N ALA A 241 -7.62 28.25 -36.51
CA ALA A 241 -8.12 27.09 -37.23
C ALA A 241 -9.64 26.91 -36.99
N SER A 242 -10.41 27.06 -38.07
CA SER A 242 -11.87 26.98 -38.05
C SER A 242 -12.40 25.58 -38.34
N ASP A 243 -11.52 24.63 -38.68
CA ASP A 243 -11.92 23.27 -39.02
C ASP A 243 -12.39 22.53 -37.77
N VAL A 244 -13.68 22.20 -37.73
CA VAL A 244 -14.27 21.38 -36.67
C VAL A 244 -13.77 19.95 -36.85
N ILE A 245 -12.83 19.54 -36.01
CA ILE A 245 -12.36 18.15 -35.96
C ILE A 245 -13.36 17.36 -35.11
N THR A 246 -14.19 16.54 -35.74
CA THR A 246 -15.07 15.61 -35.05
C THR A 246 -14.25 14.49 -34.39
N LEU A 247 -14.42 14.32 -33.07
CA LEU A 247 -13.84 13.19 -32.35
C LEU A 247 -14.68 11.94 -32.62
N SER A 248 -14.08 10.95 -33.28
CA SER A 248 -14.74 9.71 -33.69
C SER A 248 -13.71 8.59 -33.75
N PRO A 249 -13.50 7.84 -32.65
CA PRO A 249 -12.62 6.68 -32.67
C PRO A 249 -13.20 5.60 -33.62
N ALA A 250 -12.31 4.90 -34.33
CA ALA A 250 -12.70 3.93 -35.36
C ALA A 250 -13.36 2.65 -34.81
N SER A 251 -13.09 2.31 -33.55
CA SER A 251 -13.61 1.13 -32.87
C SER A 251 -13.81 1.41 -31.37
N PRO A 252 -14.69 0.67 -30.68
CA PRO A 252 -14.72 0.71 -29.22
C PRO A 252 -13.37 0.29 -28.63
N ALA A 253 -12.98 0.91 -27.52
CA ALA A 253 -11.79 0.50 -26.77
C ALA A 253 -12.04 -0.82 -26.04
N ALA A 254 -10.97 -1.52 -25.68
CA ALA A 254 -11.06 -2.65 -24.77
C ALA A 254 -11.54 -2.15 -23.39
N ALA A 255 -12.41 -2.92 -22.74
CA ALA A 255 -12.83 -2.62 -21.38
C ALA A 255 -11.65 -2.82 -20.42
N VAL A 256 -11.35 -1.79 -19.64
CA VAL A 256 -10.32 -1.81 -18.59
C VAL A 256 -10.97 -1.43 -17.29
N ASP A 257 -10.81 -2.26 -16.26
CA ASP A 257 -11.22 -1.92 -14.91
C ASP A 257 -10.20 -0.97 -14.28
N TRP A 258 -10.38 0.33 -14.53
CA TRP A 258 -9.49 1.37 -14.04
C TRP A 258 -9.51 1.52 -12.51
N ARG A 259 -10.63 1.16 -11.86
CA ARG A 259 -10.71 1.14 -10.40
C ARG A 259 -9.79 0.05 -9.87
N SER A 260 -9.89 -1.17 -10.40
CA SER A 260 -8.96 -2.24 -10.02
C SER A 260 -7.50 -1.85 -10.28
N VAL A 261 -7.20 -1.24 -11.43
CA VAL A 261 -5.84 -0.74 -11.75
C VAL A 261 -5.34 0.24 -10.69
N ASP A 262 -6.11 1.26 -10.31
CA ASP A 262 -5.72 2.23 -9.27
C ASP A 262 -5.51 1.55 -7.90
N ARG A 263 -6.36 0.58 -7.57
CA ARG A 263 -6.34 -0.20 -6.34
C ARG A 263 -5.11 -1.11 -6.25
N ILE A 264 -4.71 -1.77 -7.35
CA ILE A 264 -3.45 -2.54 -7.44
C ILE A 264 -2.25 -1.61 -7.21
N ARG A 265 -2.25 -0.44 -7.86
CA ARG A 265 -1.17 0.54 -7.72
C ARG A 265 -1.05 1.09 -6.30
N GLY A 266 -2.18 1.28 -5.62
CA GLY A 266 -2.24 1.64 -4.21
C GLY A 266 -1.62 0.56 -3.32
N ALA A 267 -1.98 -0.71 -3.53
CA ALA A 267 -1.40 -1.84 -2.79
C ALA A 267 0.12 -1.92 -2.93
N ILE A 268 0.63 -1.76 -4.16
CA ILE A 268 2.08 -1.76 -4.43
C ILE A 268 2.75 -0.60 -3.68
N ASN A 269 2.27 0.64 -3.85
CA ASN A 269 2.88 1.79 -3.19
C ASN A 269 2.85 1.67 -1.66
N ALA A 270 1.74 1.22 -1.09
CA ALA A 270 1.60 1.06 0.35
C ALA A 270 2.54 -0.01 0.92
N ALA A 271 2.73 -1.13 0.21
CA ALA A 271 3.72 -2.13 0.60
C ALA A 271 5.14 -1.53 0.66
N PHE A 272 5.50 -0.65 -0.27
CA PHE A 272 6.79 0.06 -0.28
C PHE A 272 6.88 1.14 0.80
N ALA A 273 5.80 1.87 1.05
CA ALA A 273 5.71 2.86 2.12
C ALA A 273 5.93 2.24 3.50
N SER A 274 5.53 0.97 3.67
CA SER A 274 5.73 0.22 4.92
C SER A 274 7.18 -0.19 5.20
N VAL A 275 8.07 -0.09 4.20
CA VAL A 275 9.44 -0.59 4.30
C VAL A 275 10.28 0.35 5.17
N SER A 276 10.63 -0.15 6.36
CA SER A 276 11.51 0.50 7.34
C SER A 276 12.82 -0.28 7.59
N SER A 277 12.97 -1.48 7.03
CA SER A 277 14.15 -2.32 7.19
C SER A 277 14.50 -3.10 5.93
N GLY A 278 15.71 -3.68 5.90
CA GLY A 278 16.15 -4.56 4.82
C GLY A 278 15.27 -5.81 4.66
N GLU A 279 14.79 -6.39 5.76
CA GLU A 279 13.87 -7.55 5.77
C GLU A 279 12.55 -7.21 5.11
N GLN A 280 11.95 -6.08 5.48
CA GLN A 280 10.71 -5.60 4.87
C GLN A 280 10.90 -5.28 3.38
N LEU A 281 12.07 -4.77 2.99
CA LEU A 281 12.39 -4.58 1.58
C LEU A 281 12.50 -5.90 0.81
N VAL A 282 12.98 -6.99 1.44
CA VAL A 282 12.97 -8.33 0.82
C VAL A 282 11.54 -8.82 0.59
N LEU A 283 10.63 -8.59 1.55
CA LEU A 283 9.21 -8.94 1.42
C LEU A 283 8.54 -8.13 0.30
N ALA A 284 8.74 -6.81 0.27
CA ALA A 284 8.25 -5.96 -0.82
C ALA A 284 8.85 -6.34 -2.19
N ALA A 285 10.10 -6.80 -2.23
CA ALA A 285 10.71 -7.32 -3.46
C ALA A 285 10.08 -8.65 -3.92
N ALA A 286 9.71 -9.53 -2.99
CA ALA A 286 9.01 -10.78 -3.29
C ALA A 286 7.64 -10.52 -3.93
N LEU A 287 6.89 -9.52 -3.42
CA LEU A 287 5.64 -9.04 -4.03
C LEU A 287 5.79 -8.63 -5.49
N LEU A 288 6.98 -8.19 -5.90
CA LEU A 288 7.24 -7.81 -7.29
C LEU A 288 7.88 -8.94 -8.12
N GLY A 289 7.88 -10.17 -7.59
CA GLY A 289 8.41 -11.35 -8.28
C GLY A 289 9.93 -11.41 -8.35
N ALA A 290 10.65 -10.76 -7.43
CA ALA A 290 12.11 -10.91 -7.35
C ALA A 290 12.49 -12.36 -7.04
N THR A 291 13.27 -12.99 -7.92
CA THR A 291 13.56 -14.44 -7.84
C THR A 291 14.78 -14.81 -7.01
N LYS A 292 15.67 -13.86 -6.73
CA LYS A 292 16.91 -14.07 -5.96
C LYS A 292 16.78 -13.42 -4.59
N LEU A 293 16.02 -14.06 -3.71
CA LEU A 293 15.79 -13.58 -2.35
C LEU A 293 16.84 -14.18 -1.38
N PRO A 294 17.36 -13.39 -0.42
CA PRO A 294 18.22 -13.90 0.64
C PRO A 294 17.52 -14.95 1.51
N ALA A 295 18.14 -16.11 1.69
CA ALA A 295 17.57 -17.22 2.49
C ALA A 295 17.34 -16.88 3.98
N ALA A 296 17.95 -15.80 4.48
CA ALA A 296 17.84 -15.37 5.88
C ALA A 296 16.51 -14.68 6.22
N VAL A 297 15.70 -14.35 5.20
CA VAL A 297 14.38 -13.75 5.36
C VAL A 297 13.33 -14.78 4.94
N SER A 298 12.42 -15.10 5.85
CA SER A 298 11.30 -16.00 5.56
C SER A 298 10.25 -15.24 4.77
N VAL A 299 9.95 -15.72 3.56
CA VAL A 299 8.90 -15.18 2.70
C VAL A 299 7.85 -16.27 2.54
N PRO A 300 6.55 -15.98 2.75
CA PRO A 300 5.51 -16.98 2.54
C PRO A 300 5.58 -17.49 1.10
N ALA A 301 5.56 -18.81 0.90
CA ALA A 301 5.79 -19.37 -0.44
C ALA A 301 4.65 -19.10 -1.42
N TRP A 302 3.51 -18.58 -0.95
CA TRP A 302 2.39 -18.12 -1.77
C TRP A 302 2.50 -16.63 -2.12
N PHE A 303 3.48 -15.91 -1.58
CA PHE A 303 3.54 -14.45 -1.66
C PHE A 303 4.28 -13.97 -2.90
N GLY A 304 3.56 -13.36 -3.85
CA GLY A 304 4.17 -12.82 -5.07
C GLY A 304 3.29 -11.86 -5.87
N TRP A 305 3.78 -11.52 -7.08
CA TRP A 305 3.15 -10.55 -7.99
C TRP A 305 1.72 -10.93 -8.37
N LEU A 306 1.47 -12.22 -8.61
CA LEU A 306 0.16 -12.70 -9.03
C LEU A 306 -0.91 -12.56 -7.94
N ASP A 307 -0.50 -12.44 -6.67
CA ASP A 307 -1.40 -12.24 -5.55
C ASP A 307 -1.83 -10.78 -5.39
N LEU A 308 -1.11 -9.84 -6.01
CA LEU A 308 -1.49 -8.43 -6.08
C LEU A 308 -2.14 -8.08 -7.41
N ASP A 309 -1.61 -8.63 -8.50
CA ASP A 309 -1.97 -8.26 -9.85
C ASP A 309 -3.20 -9.02 -10.35
N ASP A 310 -4.36 -8.43 -10.14
CA ASP A 310 -5.66 -9.01 -10.47
C ASP A 310 -6.41 -8.25 -11.57
N HIS A 311 -5.68 -7.54 -12.42
CA HIS A 311 -6.25 -6.83 -13.58
C HIS A 311 -6.89 -7.78 -14.60
N ALA A 312 -6.48 -9.06 -14.61
CA ALA A 312 -7.07 -10.08 -15.46
C ALA A 312 -8.51 -10.41 -15.01
N ALA A 313 -9.34 -10.84 -15.96
CA ALA A 313 -10.70 -11.29 -15.69
C ALA A 313 -10.70 -12.36 -14.57
N PRO A 314 -11.73 -12.41 -13.70
CA PRO A 314 -11.78 -13.34 -12.56
C PRO A 314 -11.43 -14.79 -12.92
N ASP A 315 -11.95 -15.29 -14.05
CA ASP A 315 -11.74 -16.67 -14.53
C ASP A 315 -10.29 -16.96 -14.98
N ALA A 316 -9.48 -15.92 -15.19
CA ALA A 316 -8.08 -16.02 -15.58
C ALA A 316 -7.12 -15.76 -14.42
N ARG A 317 -7.64 -15.46 -13.21
CA ARG A 317 -6.83 -15.26 -12.02
C ARG A 317 -6.35 -16.62 -11.48
N PRO A 318 -5.12 -16.70 -10.95
CA PRO A 318 -4.67 -17.90 -10.27
C PRO A 318 -5.57 -18.16 -9.06
N GLU A 319 -6.10 -19.37 -8.96
CA GLU A 319 -6.79 -19.79 -7.74
C GLU A 319 -5.81 -19.80 -6.57
N PRO A 320 -6.23 -19.33 -5.39
CA PRO A 320 -5.40 -19.45 -4.20
C PRO A 320 -5.14 -20.92 -3.88
N ASP A 321 -3.94 -21.23 -3.37
CA ASP A 321 -3.57 -22.57 -2.92
C ASP A 321 -4.42 -22.94 -1.69
N ASN A 322 -5.46 -23.75 -1.92
CA ASN A 322 -6.39 -24.18 -0.87
C ASN A 322 -5.76 -25.11 0.18
N THR A 323 -4.50 -25.54 -0.01
CA THR A 323 -3.73 -26.20 1.05
C THR A 323 -3.13 -25.22 2.05
N ARG A 324 -3.26 -23.91 1.80
CA ARG A 324 -2.68 -22.83 2.58
C ARG A 324 -3.77 -21.84 3.02
N PRO A 325 -4.29 -21.97 4.26
CA PRO A 325 -5.34 -21.08 4.77
C PRO A 325 -4.98 -19.60 4.64
N ASP A 326 -3.72 -19.25 4.90
CA ASP A 326 -3.24 -17.87 4.86
C ASP A 326 -3.27 -17.26 3.45
N HIS A 327 -3.06 -18.08 2.41
CA HIS A 327 -3.15 -17.63 1.02
C HIS A 327 -4.59 -17.30 0.65
N VAL A 328 -5.52 -18.20 0.99
CA VAL A 328 -6.96 -18.00 0.80
C VAL A 328 -7.46 -16.78 1.57
N GLY A 329 -7.08 -16.66 2.85
CA GLY A 329 -7.48 -15.53 3.70
C GLY A 329 -6.98 -14.19 3.18
N PHE A 330 -5.71 -14.12 2.75
CA PHE A 330 -5.15 -12.92 2.14
C PHE A 330 -5.89 -12.57 0.86
N ARG A 331 -6.10 -13.53 -0.04
CA ARG A 331 -6.74 -13.30 -1.34
C ARG A 331 -8.19 -12.84 -1.18
N ALA A 332 -8.95 -13.48 -0.29
CA ALA A 332 -10.31 -13.06 0.05
C ALA A 332 -10.35 -11.62 0.59
N ALA A 333 -9.48 -11.27 1.54
CA ALA A 333 -9.37 -9.91 2.07
C ALA A 333 -8.99 -8.89 0.98
N TYR A 334 -8.00 -9.21 0.15
CA TYR A 334 -7.51 -8.35 -0.92
C TYR A 334 -8.60 -8.06 -1.97
N ASP A 335 -9.35 -9.09 -2.36
CA ASP A 335 -10.47 -8.94 -3.28
C ASP A 335 -11.58 -8.08 -2.65
N VAL A 336 -11.95 -8.33 -1.38
CA VAL A 336 -13.06 -7.59 -0.74
C VAL A 336 -12.71 -6.12 -0.61
N LEU A 337 -11.50 -5.81 -0.16
CA LEU A 337 -11.06 -4.43 -0.02
C LEU A 337 -10.93 -3.72 -1.38
N GLY A 338 -10.63 -4.43 -2.46
CA GLY A 338 -10.61 -3.88 -3.82
C GLY A 338 -11.98 -3.41 -4.31
N ASP A 339 -13.03 -4.14 -3.93
CA ASP A 339 -14.41 -3.85 -4.33
C ASP A 339 -15.03 -2.71 -3.52
N ARG A 340 -14.54 -2.45 -2.29
CA ARG A 340 -15.10 -1.42 -1.40
C ARG A 340 -14.61 0.00 -1.74
N ASP A 341 -15.39 1.00 -1.36
CA ASP A 341 -14.95 2.40 -1.32
C ASP A 341 -15.31 3.04 0.01
N VAL A 342 -14.29 3.46 0.77
CA VAL A 342 -14.47 4.08 2.09
C VAL A 342 -15.24 5.40 2.00
N SER A 343 -15.18 6.09 0.85
CA SER A 343 -15.89 7.34 0.66
C SER A 343 -17.40 7.19 0.46
N GLU A 344 -17.92 5.98 0.24
CA GLU A 344 -19.35 5.73 0.01
C GLU A 344 -20.03 5.28 1.31
N ALA A 345 -19.63 4.13 1.86
CA ALA A 345 -20.09 3.61 3.15
C ALA A 345 -19.06 2.59 3.68
N TRP A 346 -18.53 2.83 4.88
CA TRP A 346 -17.56 1.93 5.50
C TRP A 346 -18.17 1.16 6.67
N SER A 347 -18.08 -0.16 6.61
CA SER A 347 -18.50 -1.06 7.69
C SER A 347 -17.49 -2.21 7.82
N PRO A 348 -16.70 -2.26 8.91
CA PRO A 348 -15.77 -3.36 9.16
C PRO A 348 -16.47 -4.73 9.19
N ASN A 349 -17.70 -4.79 9.71
CA ASN A 349 -18.47 -6.03 9.79
C ASN A 349 -18.92 -6.52 8.41
N GLU A 350 -19.34 -5.62 7.51
CA GLU A 350 -19.67 -6.02 6.13
C GLU A 350 -18.44 -6.51 5.35
N VAL A 351 -17.26 -5.93 5.65
CA VAL A 351 -16.00 -6.43 5.09
C VAL A 351 -15.73 -7.84 5.61
N LEU A 352 -15.85 -8.07 6.92
CA LEU A 352 -15.65 -9.39 7.52
C LEU A 352 -16.63 -10.43 6.98
N ASP A 353 -17.91 -10.09 6.84
CA ASP A 353 -18.94 -10.97 6.28
C ASP A 353 -18.60 -11.38 4.84
N ALA A 354 -18.17 -10.43 4.01
CA ALA A 354 -17.80 -10.68 2.63
C ALA A 354 -16.51 -11.53 2.53
N VAL A 355 -15.52 -11.29 3.40
CA VAL A 355 -14.29 -12.10 3.47
C VAL A 355 -14.63 -13.53 3.89
N GLU A 356 -15.46 -13.68 4.91
CA GLU A 356 -15.88 -14.99 5.41
C GLU A 356 -16.66 -15.79 4.36
N SER A 357 -17.53 -15.14 3.56
CA SER A 357 -18.21 -15.79 2.42
C SER A 357 -17.20 -16.33 1.41
N ARG A 358 -16.24 -15.50 0.97
CA ARG A 358 -15.22 -15.90 -0.01
C ARG A 358 -14.33 -17.03 0.50
N VAL A 359 -13.97 -17.01 1.78
CA VAL A 359 -13.19 -18.09 2.41
C VAL A 359 -13.96 -19.42 2.39
N ARG A 360 -15.26 -19.41 2.70
CA ARG A 360 -16.09 -20.63 2.69
C ARG A 360 -16.25 -21.20 1.29
N GLU A 361 -16.29 -20.34 0.27
CA GLU A 361 -16.41 -20.74 -1.13
C GLU A 361 -15.10 -21.26 -1.74
N ALA A 362 -13.95 -20.97 -1.13
CA ALA A 362 -12.62 -21.29 -1.66
C ALA A 362 -12.20 -22.78 -1.53
N GLY A 363 -13.04 -23.63 -0.92
CA GLY A 363 -12.79 -25.07 -0.84
C GLY A 363 -11.57 -25.47 0.00
N LEU A 364 -11.35 -24.79 1.14
CA LEU A 364 -10.40 -25.22 2.16
C LEU A 364 -10.80 -26.58 2.75
N ALA A 365 -9.82 -27.37 3.23
CA ALA A 365 -10.11 -28.53 4.07
C ALA A 365 -10.83 -28.11 5.36
N ASP A 366 -11.67 -28.98 5.92
CA ASP A 366 -12.55 -28.63 7.05
C ASP A 366 -11.79 -28.04 8.26
N ASP A 367 -10.65 -28.63 8.64
CA ASP A 367 -9.81 -28.17 9.75
C ASP A 367 -9.16 -26.80 9.47
N ALA A 368 -8.73 -26.58 8.23
CA ALA A 368 -8.20 -25.31 7.73
C ALA A 368 -9.28 -24.21 7.68
N ALA A 369 -10.48 -24.56 7.23
CA ALA A 369 -11.63 -23.67 7.19
C ALA A 369 -12.05 -23.25 8.62
N ASP A 370 -12.16 -24.22 9.53
CA ASP A 370 -12.48 -23.97 10.95
C ASP A 370 -11.44 -23.05 11.60
N ALA A 371 -10.15 -23.29 11.35
CA ALA A 371 -9.08 -22.43 11.85
C ALA A 371 -9.20 -20.99 11.32
N MET A 372 -9.52 -20.81 10.04
CA MET A 372 -9.71 -19.48 9.45
C MET A 372 -10.94 -18.78 10.03
N VAL A 373 -12.08 -19.48 10.14
CA VAL A 373 -13.32 -18.94 10.73
C VAL A 373 -13.09 -18.52 12.18
N GLN A 374 -12.37 -19.30 12.98
CA GLN A 374 -12.00 -18.93 14.36
C GLN A 374 -11.14 -17.66 14.41
N ASN A 375 -10.17 -17.52 13.49
CA ASN A 375 -9.36 -16.30 13.40
C ASN A 375 -10.22 -15.09 13.01
N LEU A 376 -11.11 -15.21 12.02
CA LEU A 376 -12.02 -14.13 11.62
C LEU A 376 -13.03 -13.76 12.72
N ALA A 377 -13.55 -14.73 13.47
CA ALA A 377 -14.40 -14.48 14.63
C ALA A 377 -13.65 -13.69 15.72
N ARG A 378 -12.36 -14.00 15.95
CA ARG A 378 -11.52 -13.22 16.86
C ARG A 378 -11.34 -11.78 16.34
N VAL A 379 -11.05 -11.59 15.06
CA VAL A 379 -10.96 -10.25 14.44
C VAL A 379 -12.25 -9.47 14.68
N ARG A 380 -13.41 -10.10 14.43
CA ARG A 380 -14.73 -9.51 14.66
C ARG A 380 -14.94 -9.09 16.11
N SER A 381 -14.61 -9.95 17.07
CA SER A 381 -14.77 -9.63 18.50
C SER A 381 -13.95 -8.40 18.92
N ILE A 382 -12.76 -8.19 18.34
CA ILE A 382 -11.93 -7.01 18.60
C ILE A 382 -12.52 -5.77 17.93
N VAL A 383 -12.93 -5.89 16.67
CA VAL A 383 -13.57 -4.80 15.92
C VAL A 383 -14.87 -4.32 16.59
N ASN A 384 -15.64 -5.24 17.16
CA ASN A 384 -16.88 -4.94 17.89
C ASN A 384 -16.64 -4.46 19.34
N VAL A 385 -15.39 -4.38 19.79
CA VAL A 385 -15.03 -4.00 21.17
C VAL A 385 -15.61 -4.98 22.22
N GLU A 386 -15.81 -6.24 21.83
CA GLU A 386 -16.16 -7.33 22.75
C GLU A 386 -14.93 -7.87 23.46
N VAL A 387 -13.76 -7.74 22.82
CA VAL A 387 -12.46 -8.05 23.41
C VAL A 387 -11.45 -6.96 23.08
N ASP A 388 -10.62 -6.61 24.05
CA ASP A 388 -9.54 -5.65 23.85
C ASP A 388 -8.50 -6.16 22.83
N PHE A 389 -7.96 -5.22 22.07
CA PHE A 389 -6.79 -5.47 21.25
C PHE A 389 -5.55 -5.60 22.15
N GLU A 390 -4.83 -6.71 22.01
CA GLU A 390 -3.51 -6.92 22.62
C GLU A 390 -2.44 -7.05 21.52
N PRO A 391 -1.19 -6.65 21.78
CA PRO A 391 -0.08 -6.91 20.87
C PRO A 391 0.00 -8.39 20.48
N PHE A 392 0.19 -8.66 19.19
CA PHE A 392 0.26 -10.01 18.67
C PHE A 392 1.43 -10.77 19.30
N ARG A 393 1.16 -12.01 19.68
CA ARG A 393 2.18 -12.94 20.19
C ARG A 393 2.53 -13.97 19.12
N PRO A 394 3.78 -14.46 19.06
CA PRO A 394 4.13 -15.59 18.21
C PRO A 394 3.25 -16.80 18.55
N SER A 395 2.43 -17.24 17.60
CA SER A 395 1.53 -18.39 17.77
C SER A 395 1.41 -19.12 16.44
N ALA A 396 1.60 -20.44 16.48
CA ALA A 396 1.47 -21.29 15.30
C ALA A 396 0.05 -21.32 14.70
N ARG A 397 -0.97 -20.89 15.47
CA ARG A 397 -2.38 -20.89 15.05
C ARG A 397 -2.87 -19.55 14.50
N ALA A 398 -2.10 -18.47 14.71
CA ALA A 398 -2.53 -17.14 14.31
C ALA A 398 -2.09 -16.85 12.87
N LEU A 399 -3.08 -16.67 11.99
CA LEU A 399 -2.86 -16.49 10.56
C LEU A 399 -2.42 -15.04 10.24
N VAL A 400 -1.39 -14.88 9.40
CA VAL A 400 -0.82 -13.57 9.07
C VAL A 400 -1.85 -12.71 8.33
N SER A 401 -2.61 -13.32 7.43
CA SER A 401 -3.69 -12.67 6.68
C SER A 401 -4.78 -12.09 7.60
N ALA A 402 -5.21 -12.84 8.62
CA ALA A 402 -6.20 -12.38 9.59
C ALA A 402 -5.67 -11.23 10.47
N LYS A 403 -4.40 -11.31 10.91
CA LYS A 403 -3.75 -10.22 11.64
C LYS A 403 -3.65 -8.95 10.79
N ALA A 404 -3.23 -9.10 9.52
CA ALA A 404 -3.12 -7.98 8.59
C ALA A 404 -4.48 -7.32 8.34
N LEU A 405 -5.54 -8.11 8.13
CA LEU A 405 -6.90 -7.61 7.99
C LEU A 405 -7.36 -6.85 9.24
N LEU A 406 -7.13 -7.38 10.45
CA LEU A 406 -7.46 -6.69 11.70
C LEU A 406 -6.81 -5.31 11.78
N LEU A 407 -5.51 -5.19 11.45
CA LEU A 407 -4.82 -3.91 11.49
C LEU A 407 -5.46 -2.87 10.55
N VAL A 408 -5.85 -3.28 9.34
CA VAL A 408 -6.54 -2.40 8.38
C VAL A 408 -7.93 -2.00 8.85
N LEU A 409 -8.68 -2.93 9.44
CA LEU A 409 -10.02 -2.65 9.96
C LEU A 409 -10.00 -1.67 11.14
N LEU A 410 -8.94 -1.70 11.95
CA LEU A 410 -8.73 -0.75 13.06
C LEU A 410 -8.17 0.60 12.59
N ARG A 411 -7.27 0.62 11.60
CA ARG A 411 -6.67 1.84 11.04
C ARG A 411 -6.64 1.77 9.50
N GLN A 412 -7.63 2.40 8.88
CA GLN A 412 -7.79 2.40 7.41
C GLN A 412 -6.85 3.39 6.71
N GLU A 413 -6.54 4.51 7.36
CA GLU A 413 -5.63 5.52 6.82
C GLU A 413 -4.20 4.97 6.87
N LEU A 414 -3.51 5.01 5.71
CA LEU A 414 -2.21 4.38 5.56
C LEU A 414 -1.14 5.01 6.48
N ASP A 415 -1.13 6.33 6.61
CA ASP A 415 -0.23 7.05 7.53
C ASP A 415 -0.42 6.60 8.99
N GLN A 416 -1.67 6.44 9.45
CA GLN A 416 -2.00 6.00 10.80
C GLN A 416 -1.62 4.54 11.04
N LEU A 417 -1.79 3.69 10.01
CA LEU A 417 -1.39 2.28 10.05
C LEU A 417 0.14 2.15 10.12
N LEU A 418 0.86 2.87 9.25
CA LEU A 418 2.32 2.82 9.20
C LEU A 418 2.97 3.49 10.41
N GLY A 419 2.32 4.51 10.98
CA GLY A 419 2.73 5.16 12.21
C GLY A 419 2.45 4.34 13.49
N TRP A 420 1.84 3.15 13.40
CA TRP A 420 1.53 2.33 14.57
C TRP A 420 2.78 1.59 15.10
N PRO A 421 3.26 1.90 16.33
CA PRO A 421 4.51 1.32 16.85
C PRO A 421 4.56 -0.21 16.88
N ASP A 422 5.77 -0.76 16.73
CA ASP A 422 6.08 -2.20 16.74
C ASP A 422 5.66 -2.88 18.05
N ASP A 423 5.88 -2.21 19.18
CA ASP A 423 5.58 -2.70 20.52
C ASP A 423 4.08 -2.68 20.85
N GLU A 424 3.31 -1.76 20.26
CA GLU A 424 1.86 -1.71 20.44
C GLU A 424 1.12 -2.77 19.62
N THR A 425 1.57 -3.08 18.42
CA THR A 425 0.89 -4.09 17.58
C THR A 425 1.43 -5.50 17.77
N GLY A 426 2.70 -5.66 18.10
CA GLY A 426 3.40 -6.95 18.05
C GLY A 426 3.45 -7.58 16.64
N ALA A 427 3.12 -6.82 15.59
CA ALA A 427 3.07 -7.34 14.22
C ALA A 427 4.48 -7.61 13.66
N ASP A 428 4.67 -8.80 13.09
CA ASP A 428 5.89 -9.15 12.38
C ASP A 428 5.99 -8.44 11.01
N ASP A 429 7.18 -8.53 10.39
CA ASP A 429 7.46 -7.83 9.13
C ASP A 429 6.50 -8.23 8.00
N VAL A 430 6.08 -9.51 7.95
CA VAL A 430 5.15 -10.01 6.93
C VAL A 430 3.77 -9.41 7.16
N THR A 431 3.25 -9.46 8.40
CA THR A 431 1.96 -8.90 8.78
C THR A 431 1.89 -7.41 8.44
N ARG A 432 2.96 -6.65 8.71
CA ARG A 432 3.02 -5.21 8.43
C ARG A 432 2.97 -4.89 6.93
N VAL A 433 3.78 -5.58 6.13
CA VAL A 433 3.78 -5.39 4.68
C VAL A 433 2.44 -5.79 4.07
N LEU A 434 1.82 -6.89 4.54
CA LEU A 434 0.49 -7.30 4.10
C LEU A 434 -0.59 -6.30 4.49
N ALA A 435 -0.59 -5.82 5.73
CA ALA A 435 -1.56 -4.84 6.20
C ALA A 435 -1.47 -3.57 5.35
N ALA A 436 -0.25 -3.10 5.06
CA ALA A 436 -0.05 -1.94 4.19
C ALA A 436 -0.56 -2.21 2.77
N ALA A 437 -0.25 -3.36 2.17
CA ALA A 437 -0.77 -3.73 0.85
C ALA A 437 -2.32 -3.76 0.82
N LEU A 438 -2.96 -4.30 1.86
CA LEU A 438 -4.42 -4.33 2.00
C LEU A 438 -5.02 -2.92 2.19
N ALA A 439 -4.37 -2.04 2.98
CA ALA A 439 -4.79 -0.65 3.13
C ALA A 439 -4.66 0.13 1.81
N GLY A 440 -3.53 -0.03 1.11
CA GLY A 440 -3.33 0.54 -0.22
C GLY A 440 -4.34 0.00 -1.25
N ARG A 441 -4.68 -1.29 -1.16
CA ARG A 441 -5.74 -1.91 -1.97
C ARG A 441 -7.09 -1.26 -1.69
N LEU A 442 -7.43 -1.00 -0.44
CA LEU A 442 -8.69 -0.33 -0.06
C LEU A 442 -8.78 1.13 -0.54
N ARG A 443 -7.66 1.85 -0.58
CA ARG A 443 -7.63 3.30 -0.82
C ARG A 443 -7.34 3.71 -2.25
N GLY A 444 -6.55 2.90 -2.96
CA GLY A 444 -6.07 3.20 -4.30
C GLY A 444 -5.01 4.30 -4.33
N LEU A 445 -4.20 4.34 -5.38
CA LEU A 445 -3.04 5.24 -5.43
C LEU A 445 -3.43 6.72 -5.44
N ALA A 446 -4.45 7.07 -6.22
CA ALA A 446 -4.80 8.46 -6.48
C ALA A 446 -5.23 9.24 -5.21
N ARG A 447 -5.54 8.55 -4.11
CA ARG A 447 -5.91 9.17 -2.82
C ARG A 447 -4.73 9.31 -1.87
N GLU A 448 -3.60 8.66 -2.14
CA GLU A 448 -2.47 8.63 -1.24
C GLU A 448 -1.59 9.88 -1.34
N SER A 449 -1.16 10.36 -0.17
CA SER A 449 -0.21 11.48 -0.05
C SER A 449 1.12 11.15 -0.72
N THR A 450 1.74 12.16 -1.32
CA THR A 450 3.08 12.04 -1.91
C THR A 450 4.18 11.77 -0.88
N GLU A 451 3.94 12.06 0.40
CA GLU A 451 4.85 11.70 1.49
C GLU A 451 4.99 10.18 1.68
N LEU A 452 3.98 9.41 1.26
CA LEU A 452 3.96 7.95 1.32
C LEU A 452 4.24 7.31 -0.04
N ARG A 453 4.57 8.09 -1.06
CA ARG A 453 4.73 7.62 -2.44
C ARG A 453 6.10 7.98 -2.99
N SER A 454 6.59 7.11 -3.86
CA SER A 454 7.80 7.37 -4.65
C SER A 454 7.41 7.77 -6.07
N LEU A 455 7.87 8.93 -6.54
CA LEU A 455 7.65 9.36 -7.93
C LEU A 455 8.13 8.29 -8.94
N ALA A 456 9.28 7.67 -8.68
CA ALA A 456 9.83 6.63 -9.55
C ALA A 456 8.93 5.39 -9.59
N LEU A 457 8.34 4.98 -8.45
CA LEU A 457 7.43 3.84 -8.39
C LEU A 457 6.08 4.17 -9.04
N ASP A 458 5.59 5.39 -8.85
CA ASP A 458 4.36 5.85 -9.49
C ASP A 458 4.47 5.87 -11.02
N ASP A 459 5.61 6.31 -11.54
CA ASP A 459 5.88 6.32 -12.98
C ASP A 459 6.00 4.90 -13.55
N LEU A 460 6.64 3.98 -12.81
CA LEU A 460 6.72 2.56 -13.20
C LEU A 460 5.34 1.89 -13.21
N THR A 461 4.53 2.15 -12.18
CA THR A 461 3.18 1.58 -12.09
C THR A 461 2.21 2.24 -13.07
N ALA A 462 2.39 3.53 -13.41
CA ALA A 462 1.67 4.19 -14.49
C ALA A 462 2.01 3.54 -15.85
N ALA A 463 3.30 3.33 -16.14
CA ALA A 463 3.72 2.64 -17.35
C ALA A 463 3.18 1.20 -17.43
N TRP A 464 3.05 0.50 -16.30
CA TRP A 464 2.37 -0.79 -16.22
C TRP A 464 0.88 -0.69 -16.56
N ALA A 465 0.16 0.27 -15.97
CA ALA A 465 -1.26 0.51 -16.26
C ALA A 465 -1.50 0.81 -17.75
N VAL A 466 -0.62 1.60 -18.37
CA VAL A 466 -0.66 1.84 -19.82
C VAL A 466 -0.52 0.53 -20.59
N ARG A 467 0.43 -0.35 -20.23
CA ARG A 467 0.58 -1.66 -20.89
C ARG A 467 -0.67 -2.53 -20.74
N VAL A 468 -1.26 -2.58 -19.53
CA VAL A 468 -2.51 -3.31 -19.28
C VAL A 468 -3.62 -2.79 -20.19
N ALA A 469 -3.80 -1.47 -20.29
CA ALA A 469 -4.82 -0.87 -21.15
C ALA A 469 -4.61 -1.15 -22.65
N HIS A 470 -3.37 -1.46 -23.07
CA HIS A 470 -3.04 -1.87 -24.42
C HIS A 470 -3.16 -3.39 -24.67
N GLY A 471 -3.62 -4.17 -23.68
CA GLY A 471 -3.63 -5.64 -23.75
C GLY A 471 -2.22 -6.25 -23.76
N GLY A 472 -1.24 -5.52 -23.24
CA GLY A 472 0.16 -5.93 -23.16
C GLY A 472 0.48 -6.82 -21.95
N PRO A 473 1.75 -7.22 -21.79
CA PRO A 473 2.17 -8.07 -20.68
C PRO A 473 2.02 -7.34 -19.33
N ALA A 474 1.49 -8.07 -18.34
CA ALA A 474 1.16 -7.57 -17.02
C ALA A 474 2.33 -7.41 -16.05
N SER A 475 3.58 -7.63 -16.47
CA SER A 475 4.73 -7.47 -15.57
C SER A 475 5.02 -5.98 -15.32
N LEU A 476 5.25 -5.61 -14.06
CA LEU A 476 5.78 -4.29 -13.69
C LEU A 476 7.20 -4.04 -14.22
N GLY A 477 7.98 -5.12 -14.41
CA GLY A 477 9.37 -5.10 -14.84
C GLY A 477 10.21 -6.15 -14.10
N LYS A 478 11.51 -6.20 -14.42
CA LYS A 478 12.43 -7.12 -13.75
C LYS A 478 12.87 -6.53 -12.41
N ALA A 479 12.33 -7.06 -11.32
CA ALA A 479 12.75 -6.76 -9.95
C ALA A 479 14.10 -7.41 -9.63
N GLN A 480 15.04 -6.62 -9.10
CA GLN A 480 16.40 -7.03 -8.75
C GLN A 480 16.74 -6.51 -7.35
N LEU A 481 16.76 -7.43 -6.40
CA LEU A 481 17.18 -7.15 -5.04
C LEU A 481 18.70 -7.34 -4.92
N VAL A 482 19.38 -6.36 -4.34
CA VAL A 482 20.80 -6.42 -4.01
C VAL A 482 20.93 -6.21 -2.51
N ALA A 483 21.41 -7.22 -1.79
CA ALA A 483 21.68 -7.16 -0.36
C ALA A 483 23.16 -7.43 -0.09
N ASN A 484 23.81 -6.55 0.67
CA ASN A 484 25.19 -6.72 1.12
C ASN A 484 25.39 -6.10 2.52
N SER A 485 26.62 -6.15 3.03
CA SER A 485 26.94 -5.64 4.37
C SER A 485 26.76 -4.13 4.54
N ARG A 486 26.62 -3.37 3.46
CA ARG A 486 26.40 -1.91 3.49
C ARG A 486 24.92 -1.52 3.38
N GLY A 487 24.08 -2.40 2.88
CA GLY A 487 22.68 -2.05 2.62
C GLY A 487 21.93 -3.07 1.76
N THR A 488 20.64 -2.82 1.65
CA THR A 488 19.69 -3.56 0.82
C THR A 488 19.04 -2.57 -0.15
N SER A 489 19.05 -2.85 -1.44
CA SER A 489 18.45 -1.98 -2.47
C SER A 489 17.63 -2.80 -3.45
N LEU A 490 16.48 -2.29 -3.86
CA LEU A 490 15.65 -2.89 -4.89
C LEU A 490 15.63 -2.01 -6.13
N LYS A 491 15.86 -2.65 -7.29
CA LYS A 491 15.75 -2.01 -8.60
C LYS A 491 14.69 -2.69 -9.46
N ILE A 492 13.92 -1.91 -10.19
CA ILE A 492 12.97 -2.40 -11.21
C ILE A 492 13.42 -1.84 -12.55
N ASN A 493 13.73 -2.71 -13.51
CA ASN A 493 14.29 -2.31 -14.81
C ASN A 493 15.52 -1.39 -14.69
N GLY A 494 16.31 -1.55 -13.63
CA GLY A 494 17.51 -0.75 -13.36
C GLY A 494 17.26 0.56 -12.57
N VAL A 495 16.01 0.99 -12.40
CA VAL A 495 15.64 2.15 -11.58
C VAL A 495 15.58 1.72 -10.11
N GLU A 496 16.32 2.40 -9.24
CA GLU A 496 16.25 2.15 -7.79
C GLU A 496 14.95 2.73 -7.23
N VAL A 497 14.12 1.85 -6.67
CA VAL A 497 12.79 2.22 -6.14
C VAL A 497 12.79 2.36 -4.61
N ALA A 498 13.69 1.65 -3.93
CA ALA A 498 13.87 1.72 -2.48
C ALA A 498 15.25 1.20 -2.07
N SER A 499 15.79 1.77 -1.01
CA SER A 499 17.01 1.29 -0.34
C SER A 499 16.88 1.42 1.17
N GLN A 500 17.50 0.49 1.87
CA GLN A 500 17.43 0.31 3.32
C GLN A 500 18.76 -0.19 3.89
N GLY A 501 18.81 -0.24 5.23
CA GLY A 501 19.91 -0.85 5.96
C GLY A 501 20.24 -2.29 5.53
N ALA A 502 21.43 -2.74 5.91
CA ALA A 502 21.82 -4.12 5.70
C ALA A 502 20.87 -5.07 6.44
N LEU A 503 20.70 -6.27 5.91
CA LEU A 503 19.92 -7.32 6.58
C LEU A 503 20.50 -7.61 7.96
N LEU A 504 19.62 -7.90 8.90
CA LEU A 504 19.96 -8.37 10.23
C LEU A 504 20.82 -9.63 10.12
N PRO A 505 21.89 -9.71 10.93
CA PRO A 505 22.73 -10.88 10.92
C PRO A 505 21.93 -12.12 11.34
N ASP A 506 22.34 -13.28 10.84
CA ASP A 506 21.94 -14.55 11.43
C ASP A 506 22.54 -14.63 12.84
N LEU A 507 21.68 -14.52 13.85
CA LEU A 507 22.09 -14.47 15.25
C LEU A 507 22.62 -15.82 15.74
N VAL A 508 22.09 -16.92 15.23
CA VAL A 508 22.55 -18.27 15.57
C VAL A 508 23.94 -18.50 14.99
N SER A 509 24.13 -18.23 13.69
CA SER A 509 25.46 -18.30 13.07
C SER A 509 26.45 -17.35 13.74
N LYS A 510 26.02 -16.13 14.10
CA LYS A 510 26.86 -15.15 14.78
C LYS A 510 27.28 -15.64 16.18
N TYR A 511 26.35 -16.24 16.90
CA TYR A 511 26.61 -16.85 18.20
C TYR A 511 27.55 -18.06 18.08
N GLN A 512 27.30 -18.97 17.15
CA GLN A 512 28.16 -20.15 16.90
C GLN A 512 29.59 -19.76 16.50
N LYS A 513 29.77 -18.66 15.77
CA LYS A 513 31.10 -18.11 15.40
C LYS A 513 31.77 -17.31 16.52
N THR A 514 31.06 -17.04 17.62
CA THR A 514 31.65 -16.36 18.78
C THR A 514 32.61 -17.30 19.49
N ALA A 515 33.81 -16.81 19.83
CA ALA A 515 34.81 -17.59 20.54
C ALA A 515 34.23 -18.17 21.85
N GLU A 516 34.51 -19.45 22.14
CA GLU A 516 33.98 -20.18 23.31
C GLU A 516 34.10 -19.40 24.62
N ALA A 517 35.26 -18.78 24.87
CA ALA A 517 35.53 -17.98 26.06
C ALA A 517 34.61 -16.75 26.24
N LYS A 518 33.87 -16.35 25.19
CA LYS A 518 32.93 -15.21 25.22
C LYS A 518 31.47 -15.63 25.17
N LYS A 519 31.14 -16.87 24.81
CA LYS A 519 29.76 -17.33 24.60
C LYS A 519 28.90 -17.18 25.84
N GLU A 520 29.37 -17.63 27.00
CA GLU A 520 28.62 -17.52 28.26
C GLU A 520 28.28 -16.05 28.59
N SER A 521 29.28 -15.16 28.51
CA SER A 521 29.09 -13.73 28.76
C SER A 521 28.10 -13.07 27.79
N LEU A 522 28.08 -13.56 26.54
CA LEU A 522 27.17 -13.08 25.50
C LEU A 522 25.74 -13.60 25.74
N ARG A 523 25.56 -14.88 26.09
CA ARG A 523 24.26 -15.46 26.47
C ARG A 523 23.65 -14.66 27.60
N ILE A 524 24.40 -14.43 28.68
CA ILE A 524 23.93 -13.65 29.85
C ILE A 524 23.51 -12.24 29.45
N LYS A 525 24.34 -11.57 28.64
CA LYS A 525 24.06 -10.21 28.19
C LYS A 525 22.78 -10.13 27.35
N VAL A 526 22.66 -10.99 26.33
CA VAL A 526 21.50 -11.01 25.43
C VAL A 526 20.24 -11.41 26.19
N SER A 527 20.29 -12.45 27.01
CA SER A 527 19.13 -12.87 27.81
C SER A 527 18.65 -11.78 28.76
N ARG A 528 19.55 -11.04 29.41
CA ARG A 528 19.16 -9.88 30.24
C ARG A 528 18.51 -8.77 29.41
N ALA A 529 19.09 -8.44 28.26
CA ALA A 529 18.53 -7.42 27.37
C ALA A 529 17.15 -7.81 26.81
N MET A 530 16.92 -9.11 26.61
CA MET A 530 15.66 -9.65 26.12
C MET A 530 14.64 -9.98 27.24
N GLY A 531 15.00 -9.80 28.51
CA GLY A 531 14.15 -10.18 29.64
C GLY A 531 13.94 -11.70 29.77
N TRP A 532 14.83 -12.50 29.19
CA TRP A 532 14.76 -13.95 29.22
C TRP A 532 15.19 -14.51 30.57
N PRO A 533 14.60 -15.64 31.02
CA PRO A 533 15.00 -16.32 32.26
C PRO A 533 16.50 -16.58 32.32
N VAL A 534 17.10 -16.23 33.46
CA VAL A 534 18.50 -16.49 33.80
C VAL A 534 18.56 -17.35 35.06
N GLU A 535 19.40 -18.38 35.09
CA GLU A 535 19.57 -19.21 36.28
C GLU A 535 20.66 -18.64 37.16
N HIS A 536 20.40 -18.52 38.46
CA HIS A 536 21.39 -18.16 39.46
C HIS A 536 21.85 -19.44 40.18
N ARG A 537 23.11 -19.81 40.01
CA ARG A 537 23.73 -20.96 40.68
C ARG A 537 24.54 -20.46 41.86
N VAL A 538 24.09 -20.78 43.06
CA VAL A 538 24.80 -20.42 44.29
C VAL A 538 25.65 -21.62 44.72
N ARG A 539 26.96 -21.44 44.78
CA ARG A 539 27.87 -22.47 45.32
C ARG A 539 27.86 -22.37 46.83
N ILE A 540 27.32 -23.41 47.47
CA ILE A 540 27.20 -23.49 48.92
C ILE A 540 28.54 -23.95 49.49
N PRO A 541 29.22 -23.13 50.32
CA PRO A 541 30.50 -23.52 50.91
C PRO A 541 30.34 -24.72 51.85
N ALA A 542 31.38 -25.56 51.93
CA ALA A 542 31.38 -26.69 52.87
C ALA A 542 31.20 -26.19 54.32
N GLY A 543 30.24 -26.76 55.04
CA GLY A 543 29.91 -26.37 56.42
C GLY A 543 28.89 -25.22 56.55
N ALA A 544 28.35 -24.71 55.44
CA ALA A 544 27.24 -23.75 55.49
C ALA A 544 25.91 -24.42 55.89
N SER A 545 25.07 -23.73 56.66
CA SER A 545 23.67 -24.13 56.88
C SER A 545 22.77 -23.43 55.87
N VAL A 546 21.83 -24.20 55.30
CA VAL A 546 20.89 -23.72 54.28
C VAL A 546 19.48 -23.91 54.81
N GLU A 547 18.72 -22.83 54.88
CA GLU A 547 17.30 -22.84 55.21
C GLU A 547 16.51 -22.29 54.02
N THR A 548 15.51 -23.04 53.57
CA THR A 548 14.62 -22.65 52.48
C THR A 548 13.24 -22.38 53.07
N ASP A 549 12.77 -21.15 52.90
CA ASP A 549 11.40 -20.72 53.20
C ASP A 549 10.64 -20.43 51.88
N GLU A 550 9.32 -20.27 51.93
CA GLU A 550 8.47 -20.07 50.75
C GLU A 550 8.88 -18.85 49.89
N ALA A 551 9.57 -17.87 50.48
CA ALA A 551 9.99 -16.64 49.80
C ALA A 551 11.52 -16.47 49.66
N LEU A 552 12.34 -17.22 50.41
CA LEU A 552 13.76 -16.90 50.60
C LEU A 552 14.61 -18.16 50.81
N ILE A 553 15.85 -18.14 50.30
CA ILE A 553 16.90 -19.11 50.63
C ILE A 553 17.94 -18.39 51.50
N THR A 554 18.10 -18.85 52.75
CA THR A 554 19.09 -18.31 53.69
C THR A 554 20.29 -19.24 53.78
N ILE A 555 21.49 -18.71 53.53
CA ILE A 555 22.76 -19.46 53.61
C ILE A 555 23.61 -18.82 54.70
N ALA A 556 23.82 -19.52 55.82
CA ALA A 556 24.71 -19.07 56.88
C ALA A 556 26.07 -19.78 56.77
N THR A 557 27.14 -19.00 56.60
CA THR A 557 28.48 -19.51 56.36
C THR A 557 29.54 -18.51 56.84
N SER A 558 30.72 -19.00 57.20
CA SER A 558 31.90 -18.18 57.49
C SER A 558 32.80 -17.97 56.25
N HIS A 559 32.42 -18.56 55.11
CA HIS A 559 33.12 -18.49 53.83
C HIS A 559 32.34 -17.65 52.82
N GLU A 560 33.04 -17.14 51.79
CA GLU A 560 32.43 -16.39 50.70
C GLU A 560 31.43 -17.26 49.92
N VAL A 561 30.22 -16.72 49.69
CA VAL A 561 29.21 -17.34 48.84
C VAL A 561 29.40 -16.84 47.42
N VAL A 562 29.68 -17.76 46.49
CA VAL A 562 29.84 -17.44 45.07
C VAL A 562 28.52 -17.69 44.35
N MET A 563 27.98 -16.66 43.71
CA MET A 563 26.81 -16.77 42.85
C MET A 563 27.23 -16.60 41.39
N ASP A 564 27.06 -17.65 40.60
CA ASP A 564 27.28 -17.66 39.17
C ASP A 564 25.93 -17.50 38.46
N VAL A 565 25.91 -16.80 37.32
CA VAL A 565 24.72 -16.75 36.45
C VAL A 565 24.97 -17.70 35.29
N ALA A 566 24.12 -18.71 35.14
CA ALA A 566 24.19 -19.67 34.05
C ALA A 566 22.96 -19.54 33.15
N ILE A 567 23.18 -19.78 31.86
CA ILE A 567 22.09 -19.88 30.88
C ILE A 567 22.37 -21.10 30.05
N ASP A 568 21.38 -21.99 30.01
CA ASP A 568 21.38 -23.17 29.17
C ASP A 568 21.60 -22.78 27.71
N GLU A 569 22.59 -23.42 27.07
CA GLU A 569 23.01 -23.04 25.72
C GLU A 569 21.97 -23.49 24.68
N ASP A 570 21.41 -24.68 24.82
CA ASP A 570 20.42 -25.22 23.89
C ASP A 570 19.13 -24.40 23.94
N GLY A 571 18.64 -24.10 25.14
CA GLY A 571 17.49 -23.21 25.34
C GLY A 571 17.74 -21.79 24.83
N PHE A 572 18.96 -21.26 24.95
CA PHE A 572 19.32 -19.96 24.39
C PHE A 572 19.31 -19.97 22.85
N VAL A 573 19.92 -20.99 22.23
CA VAL A 573 19.93 -21.13 20.76
C VAL A 573 18.50 -21.29 20.23
N HIS A 574 17.69 -22.13 20.86
CA HIS A 574 16.30 -22.32 20.47
C HIS A 574 15.48 -21.02 20.54
N ARG A 575 15.69 -20.20 21.59
CA ARG A 575 15.06 -18.88 21.68
C ARG A 575 15.51 -17.95 20.55
N LEU A 576 16.80 -17.93 20.21
CA LEU A 576 17.30 -17.15 19.08
C LEU A 576 16.69 -17.59 17.74
N GLU A 577 16.51 -18.90 17.54
CA GLU A 577 15.86 -19.45 16.34
C GLU A 577 14.40 -19.03 16.22
N SER A 578 13.70 -18.89 17.36
CA SER A 578 12.30 -18.47 17.39
C SER A 578 12.07 -16.96 17.20
N LEU A 579 13.12 -16.13 17.22
CA LEU A 579 12.97 -14.69 17.14
C LEU A 579 12.53 -14.21 15.75
N THR A 580 11.48 -13.38 15.73
CA THR A 580 10.98 -12.72 14.52
C THR A 580 10.83 -11.21 14.73
N GLY A 581 10.71 -10.47 13.63
CA GLY A 581 10.40 -9.02 13.63
C GLY A 581 11.22 -8.18 14.63
N GLY A 582 10.52 -7.38 15.43
CA GLY A 582 11.11 -6.46 16.40
C GLY A 582 11.96 -7.13 17.48
N GLU A 583 11.63 -8.36 17.91
CA GLU A 583 12.43 -9.10 18.89
C GLU A 583 13.78 -9.53 18.32
N ARG A 584 13.82 -9.96 17.05
CA ARG A 584 15.07 -10.27 16.36
C ARG A 584 15.95 -9.02 16.23
N ARG A 585 15.36 -7.86 15.95
CA ARG A 585 16.06 -6.56 15.88
C ARG A 585 16.66 -6.19 17.23
N ARG A 586 15.86 -6.26 18.31
CA ARG A 586 16.30 -6.02 19.69
C ARG A 586 17.45 -6.96 20.10
N ALA A 587 17.37 -8.24 19.73
CA ALA A 587 18.46 -9.17 19.98
C ALA A 587 19.72 -8.80 19.16
N ALA A 588 19.58 -8.43 17.88
CA ALA A 588 20.71 -8.00 17.06
C ALA A 588 21.43 -6.77 17.64
N GLU A 589 20.68 -5.81 18.19
CA GLU A 589 21.20 -4.66 18.94
C GLU A 589 21.93 -5.12 20.21
N ALA A 590 21.35 -6.04 20.98
CA ALA A 590 22.00 -6.61 22.15
C ALA A 590 23.31 -7.33 21.81
N PHE A 591 23.40 -7.99 20.65
CA PHE A 591 24.65 -8.56 20.13
C PHE A 591 25.67 -7.48 19.71
N ALA A 592 25.21 -6.31 19.25
CA ALA A 592 26.06 -5.24 18.74
C ALA A 592 26.56 -4.26 19.82
N ALA A 593 25.80 -4.06 20.90
CA ALA A 593 26.15 -3.11 21.96
C ALA A 593 27.54 -3.40 22.53
N ARG A 594 28.44 -2.41 22.58
CA ARG A 594 29.69 -2.53 23.34
C ARG A 594 29.37 -2.32 24.82
N ARG A 595 30.01 -3.11 25.70
CA ARG A 595 29.89 -2.93 27.16
C ARG A 595 30.40 -1.57 27.57
#